data_AF-A0A7W9BPM8-F1
#
_entry.id   AF-A0A7W9BPM8-F1
#
_cell.length_a   1.000
_cell.length_b   1.000
_cell.length_c   1.000
_cell.angle_alpha   90.00
_cell.angle_beta   90.00
_cell.angle_gamma   90.00
#
_symmetry.space_group_name_H-M   'P 1'
#
loop_
_entity.id
_entity.type
_entity.pdbx_description
1 polymer ?
#
loop_
_entity_poly.entity_id
_entity_poly.type
_entity_poly.pdbx_seq_one_letter_code
_entity_poly.pdbx_strand_id
1 'polypeptide(L)'
;MTPVRGLEVRAGEQGFTLIELIVSLALFGLIAVAGLALVENVLGVQAQTDGRLERLGDLQRAMFVVTSDLEQVSEGGIAGSAGGVAFRRHAQANGGYGAPVSYTLAAGALTRTLMPVVPGEAIRSQRLLGGVSAVRWRYRDGAAGWRDSWPPAEPDRQTDWPDAIDVTLTLTPGKGRPAGTVRRIVALPVPIVKPKPAGVPGSVPA
;
A
#
# COMPACT_ATOMS: atom_id res chain seq x y z
N MET A 1 -92.34 43.14 24.86
CA MET A 1 -91.82 41.76 24.86
C MET A 1 -90.77 41.66 23.75
N THR A 2 -89.50 41.58 24.14
CA THR A 2 -88.32 41.47 23.26
C THR A 2 -87.76 40.06 23.36
N PRO A 3 -87.30 39.42 22.25
CA PRO A 3 -86.36 38.32 22.34
C PRO A 3 -84.98 38.69 21.77
N VAL A 4 -84.02 38.64 22.69
CA VAL A 4 -82.63 38.18 22.65
C VAL A 4 -81.94 38.04 21.28
N ARG A 5 -80.92 38.89 21.05
CA ARG A 5 -79.88 38.71 20.03
C ARG A 5 -79.00 37.50 20.39
N GLY A 6 -78.82 36.57 19.44
CA GLY A 6 -77.85 35.49 19.54
C GLY A 6 -76.43 36.03 19.67
N LEU A 7 -75.69 35.47 20.62
CA LEU A 7 -74.26 35.71 20.79
C LEU A 7 -73.51 35.02 19.65
N GLU A 8 -73.11 35.78 18.63
CA GLU A 8 -72.04 35.35 17.74
C GLU A 8 -70.75 35.28 18.57
N VAL A 9 -70.29 34.06 18.83
CA VAL A 9 -68.94 33.83 19.35
C VAL A 9 -67.98 34.21 18.23
N ARG A 10 -67.47 35.45 18.28
CA ARG A 10 -66.28 35.81 17.51
C ARG A 10 -65.12 35.00 18.08
N ALA A 11 -64.77 33.92 17.39
CA ALA A 11 -63.48 33.28 17.56
C ALA A 11 -62.42 34.37 17.29
N GLY A 12 -61.77 34.83 18.35
CA GLY A 12 -60.78 35.90 18.25
C GLY A 12 -59.65 35.45 17.35
N GLU A 13 -59.49 36.13 16.21
CA GLU A 13 -58.27 36.05 15.41
C GLU A 13 -57.13 36.64 16.26
N GLN A 14 -56.39 35.76 16.95
CA GLN A 14 -55.19 36.13 17.66
C GLN A 14 -54.08 36.36 16.64
N GLY A 15 -53.78 37.63 16.35
CA GLY A 15 -52.63 38.00 15.55
C GLY A 15 -51.32 37.66 16.28
N PHE A 16 -50.43 36.94 15.58
CA PHE A 16 -49.09 36.59 16.04
C PHE A 16 -48.36 37.81 16.62
N THR A 17 -47.75 37.64 17.80
CA THR A 17 -47.01 38.70 18.47
C THR A 17 -45.60 38.85 17.90
N LEU A 18 -45.00 40.05 17.97
CA LEU A 18 -43.62 40.28 17.53
C LEU A 18 -42.62 39.32 18.20
N ILE A 19 -42.86 38.99 19.47
CA ILE A 19 -42.02 38.08 20.23
C ILE A 19 -42.08 36.65 19.68
N GLU A 20 -43.24 36.21 19.18
CA GLU A 20 -43.41 34.87 18.59
C GLU A 20 -42.65 34.73 17.27
N LEU A 21 -42.63 35.79 16.45
CA LEU A 21 -41.85 35.83 15.22
C LEU A 21 -40.35 35.83 15.52
N ILE A 22 -39.89 36.58 16.54
CA ILE A 22 -38.49 36.62 16.95
C ILE A 22 -38.05 35.26 17.53
N VAL A 23 -38.85 34.66 18.41
CA VAL A 23 -38.56 33.34 18.99
C VAL A 23 -38.55 32.26 17.90
N SER A 24 -39.50 32.30 16.96
CA SER A 24 -39.53 31.38 15.83
C SER A 24 -38.28 31.52 14.95
N LEU A 25 -37.86 32.74 14.63
CA LEU A 25 -36.66 32.99 13.83
C LEU A 25 -35.38 32.57 14.57
N ALA A 26 -35.31 32.79 15.88
CA ALA A 26 -34.19 32.37 16.71
C ALA A 26 -34.06 30.84 16.78
N LEU A 27 -35.17 30.12 17.01
CA LEU A 27 -35.18 28.65 17.03
C LEU A 27 -34.89 28.07 15.64
N PHE A 28 -35.49 28.65 14.59
CA PHE A 28 -35.22 28.24 13.22
C PHE A 28 -33.74 28.42 12.87
N GLY A 29 -33.15 29.57 13.24
CA GLY A 29 -31.72 29.83 13.08
C GLY A 29 -30.86 28.81 13.83
N LEU A 30 -31.21 28.48 15.07
CA LEU A 30 -30.49 27.48 15.87
C LEU A 30 -30.53 26.09 15.20
N ILE A 31 -31.73 25.65 14.78
CA ILE A 31 -31.91 24.35 14.12
C ILE A 31 -31.16 24.31 12.79
N ALA A 32 -31.21 25.39 12.00
CA ALA A 32 -30.50 25.50 10.73
C ALA A 32 -28.97 25.36 10.94
N VAL A 33 -28.41 26.03 11.96
CA VAL A 33 -26.99 25.92 12.30
C VAL A 33 -26.63 24.52 12.78
N ALA A 34 -27.45 23.90 13.64
CA ALA A 34 -27.23 22.53 14.10
C ALA A 34 -27.28 21.52 12.93
N GLY A 35 -28.22 21.70 12.00
CA GLY A 35 -28.35 20.88 10.80
C GLY A 35 -27.13 21.01 9.87
N LEU A 36 -26.65 22.24 9.63
CA LEU A 36 -25.46 22.49 8.84
C LEU A 36 -24.22 21.82 9.47
N ALA A 37 -24.03 22.00 10.78
CA ALA A 37 -22.91 21.40 11.50
C ALA A 37 -22.92 19.86 11.42
N LEU A 38 -24.10 19.22 11.47
CA LEU A 38 -24.21 17.77 11.30
C LEU A 38 -23.78 17.33 9.90
N VAL A 39 -24.22 18.03 8.85
CA VAL A 39 -23.85 17.72 7.46
C VAL A 39 -22.34 17.86 7.26
N GLU A 40 -21.73 18.95 7.73
CA GLU A 40 -20.28 19.16 7.66
C GLU A 40 -19.49 18.05 8.36
N ASN A 41 -19.94 17.62 9.54
CA ASN A 41 -19.32 16.51 10.26
C ASN A 41 -19.40 15.19 9.47
N VAL A 42 -20.57 14.86 8.92
CA VAL A 42 -20.76 13.64 8.13
C VAL A 42 -19.88 13.65 6.87
N LEU A 43 -19.84 14.77 6.15
CA LEU A 43 -18.99 14.92 4.96
C LEU A 43 -17.50 14.80 5.32
N GLY A 44 -17.07 15.36 6.46
CA GLY A 44 -15.71 15.23 6.95
C GLY A 44 -15.31 13.79 7.28
N VAL A 45 -16.21 13.05 7.93
CA VAL A 45 -16.00 11.63 8.26
C VAL A 45 -15.94 10.76 7.00
N GLN A 46 -16.80 11.01 6.02
CA GLN A 46 -16.77 10.30 4.73
C GLN A 46 -15.44 10.54 4.01
N ALA A 47 -15.04 11.80 3.84
CA ALA A 47 -13.77 12.13 3.19
C ALA A 47 -12.55 11.51 3.88
N GLN A 48 -12.56 11.43 5.21
CA GLN A 48 -11.50 10.75 5.96
C GLN A 48 -11.51 9.23 5.73
N THR A 49 -12.69 8.63 5.63
CA THR A 49 -12.85 7.19 5.41
C THR A 49 -12.39 6.79 4.01
N ASP A 50 -12.77 7.56 2.99
CA ASP A 50 -12.37 7.33 1.61
C ASP A 50 -10.85 7.35 1.46
N GLY A 51 -10.18 8.34 2.05
CA GLY A 51 -8.72 8.41 2.05
C GLY A 51 -8.03 7.23 2.74
N ARG A 52 -8.67 6.62 3.76
CA ARG A 52 -8.15 5.41 4.41
C ARG A 52 -8.30 4.18 3.50
N LEU A 53 -9.43 4.05 2.81
CA LEU A 53 -9.69 2.95 1.89
C LEU A 53 -8.75 3.01 0.68
N GLU A 54 -8.53 4.20 0.12
CA GLU A 54 -7.56 4.42 -0.96
C GLU A 54 -6.15 4.01 -0.51
N ARG A 55 -5.74 4.43 0.69
CA ARG A 55 -4.43 4.06 1.27
C ARG A 55 -4.27 2.54 1.45
N LEU A 56 -5.32 1.85 1.88
CA LEU A 56 -5.30 0.39 1.98
C LEU A 56 -5.18 -0.27 0.60
N GLY A 57 -5.89 0.25 -0.41
CA GLY A 57 -5.79 -0.22 -1.79
C GLY A 57 -4.37 -0.02 -2.36
N ASP A 58 -3.75 1.13 -2.15
CA ASP A 58 -2.36 1.38 -2.52
C ASP A 58 -1.40 0.38 -1.88
N LEU A 59 -1.56 0.15 -0.57
CA LEU A 59 -0.72 -0.79 0.17
C LEU A 59 -0.87 -2.22 -0.34
N GLN A 60 -2.12 -2.66 -0.59
CA GLN A 60 -2.40 -3.98 -1.13
C GLN A 60 -1.79 -4.16 -2.52
N ARG A 61 -1.94 -3.18 -3.41
CA ARG A 61 -1.31 -3.20 -4.75
C ARG A 61 0.21 -3.27 -4.67
N ALA A 62 0.82 -2.45 -3.82
CA ALA A 62 2.27 -2.46 -3.64
C ALA A 62 2.77 -3.82 -3.12
N MET A 63 2.10 -4.38 -2.11
CA MET A 63 2.43 -5.68 -1.54
C MET A 63 2.20 -6.83 -2.53
N PHE A 64 1.16 -6.76 -3.34
CA PHE A 64 0.90 -7.72 -4.41
C PHE A 64 2.05 -7.74 -5.41
N VAL A 65 2.51 -6.57 -5.88
CA VAL A 65 3.64 -6.47 -6.82
C VAL A 65 4.93 -7.01 -6.20
N VAL A 66 5.23 -6.67 -4.95
CA VAL A 66 6.42 -7.20 -4.25
C VAL A 66 6.36 -8.72 -4.12
N THR A 67 5.21 -9.25 -3.68
CA THR A 67 5.02 -10.69 -3.48
C THR A 67 5.12 -11.43 -4.81
N SER A 68 4.44 -10.94 -5.84
CA SER A 68 4.45 -11.55 -7.18
C SER A 68 5.85 -11.60 -7.79
N ASP A 69 6.66 -10.56 -7.61
CA ASP A 69 8.04 -10.56 -8.08
C ASP A 69 8.91 -11.55 -7.32
N LEU A 70 8.77 -11.61 -6.00
CA LEU A 70 9.51 -12.56 -5.15
C LEU A 70 9.12 -14.02 -5.43
N GLU A 71 7.85 -14.30 -5.71
CA GLU A 71 7.37 -15.62 -6.14
C GLU A 71 7.87 -15.99 -7.54
N GLN A 72 8.18 -15.00 -8.37
CA GLN A 72 8.69 -15.19 -9.74
C GLN A 72 10.20 -15.03 -9.83
N VAL A 73 10.94 -15.07 -8.71
CA VAL A 73 12.40 -15.09 -8.72
C VAL A 73 12.88 -16.18 -9.67
N SER A 74 13.82 -15.81 -10.54
CA SER A 74 14.42 -16.65 -11.57
C SER A 74 15.92 -16.79 -11.34
N GLU A 75 16.60 -17.44 -12.28
CA GLU A 75 18.05 -17.64 -12.37
C GLU A 75 18.93 -16.50 -11.79
N GLY A 76 20.08 -16.90 -11.23
CA GLY A 76 21.05 -15.99 -10.64
C GLY A 76 20.89 -15.86 -9.13
N GLY A 77 21.71 -15.01 -8.52
CA GLY A 77 21.64 -14.73 -7.08
C GLY A 77 20.63 -13.63 -6.75
N ILE A 78 20.19 -13.63 -5.50
CA ILE A 78 19.55 -12.47 -4.89
C ILE A 78 20.65 -11.67 -4.21
N ALA A 79 20.60 -10.34 -4.33
CA ALA A 79 21.51 -9.46 -3.63
C ALA A 79 20.72 -8.37 -2.91
N GLY A 80 21.07 -8.08 -1.68
CA GLY A 80 20.42 -7.00 -0.98
C GLY A 80 20.95 -6.72 0.42
N SER A 81 20.45 -5.63 0.96
CA SER A 81 20.71 -5.15 2.30
C SER A 81 19.40 -4.72 2.94
N ALA A 82 19.42 -4.32 4.21
CA ALA A 82 18.26 -3.77 4.89
C ALA A 82 17.56 -2.64 4.10
N GLY A 83 18.27 -1.87 3.26
CA GLY A 83 17.69 -0.74 2.51
C GLY A 83 17.11 -1.09 1.13
N GLY A 84 17.41 -2.27 0.57
CA GLY A 84 16.99 -2.62 -0.78
C GLY A 84 17.36 -4.03 -1.18
N VAL A 85 16.63 -4.55 -2.16
CA VAL A 85 16.87 -5.89 -2.73
C VAL A 85 16.85 -5.83 -4.24
N ALA A 86 17.69 -6.64 -4.87
CA ALA A 86 17.79 -6.82 -6.31
C ALA A 86 17.86 -8.31 -6.63
N PHE A 87 17.14 -8.71 -7.67
CA PHE A 87 17.09 -10.09 -8.14
C PHE A 87 16.59 -10.12 -9.59
N ARG A 88 16.57 -11.30 -10.19
CA ARG A 88 16.00 -11.50 -11.51
C ARG A 88 14.64 -12.18 -11.33
N ARG A 89 13.62 -11.72 -12.07
CA ARG A 89 12.29 -12.33 -12.10
C ARG A 89 11.99 -12.90 -13.48
N HIS A 90 11.22 -13.96 -13.55
CA HIS A 90 10.69 -14.49 -14.81
C HIS A 90 9.89 -13.40 -15.55
N ALA A 91 10.19 -13.21 -16.83
CA ALA A 91 9.50 -12.26 -17.69
C ALA A 91 9.14 -12.93 -19.03
N GLN A 92 7.88 -13.34 -19.17
CA GLN A 92 7.41 -14.05 -20.36
C GLN A 92 7.56 -13.22 -21.64
N ALA A 93 7.41 -11.89 -21.53
CA ALA A 93 7.62 -10.94 -22.62
C ALA A 93 9.06 -10.93 -23.16
N ASN A 94 10.04 -11.42 -22.40
CA ASN A 94 11.45 -11.38 -22.76
C ASN A 94 11.94 -12.72 -23.32
N GLY A 95 11.07 -13.51 -23.96
CA GLY A 95 11.47 -14.82 -24.51
C GLY A 95 11.93 -15.83 -23.46
N GLY A 96 11.54 -15.64 -22.19
CA GLY A 96 11.92 -16.50 -21.07
C GLY A 96 13.12 -16.03 -20.25
N TYR A 97 13.87 -15.01 -20.70
CA TYR A 97 14.98 -14.45 -19.93
C TYR A 97 14.49 -13.67 -18.70
N GLY A 98 15.17 -13.86 -17.57
CA GLY A 98 14.88 -13.10 -16.36
C GLY A 98 15.12 -11.60 -16.56
N ALA A 99 14.22 -10.76 -16.05
CA ALA A 99 14.42 -9.32 -16.01
C ALA A 99 14.98 -8.92 -14.63
N PRO A 100 16.08 -8.15 -14.56
CA PRO A 100 16.55 -7.60 -13.28
C PRO A 100 15.51 -6.63 -12.73
N VAL A 101 15.12 -6.86 -11.48
CA VAL A 101 14.27 -5.97 -10.70
C VAL A 101 15.00 -5.57 -9.43
N SER A 102 14.84 -4.30 -9.04
CA SER A 102 15.32 -3.79 -7.76
C SER A 102 14.26 -2.97 -7.05
N TYR A 103 14.31 -3.04 -5.72
CA TYR A 103 13.44 -2.26 -4.83
C TYR A 103 14.29 -1.37 -3.94
N THR A 104 13.95 -0.09 -3.90
CA THR A 104 14.62 0.92 -3.08
C THR A 104 13.61 1.89 -2.48
N LEU A 105 13.99 2.53 -1.38
CA LEU A 105 13.27 3.70 -0.86
C LEU A 105 13.88 4.96 -1.46
N ALA A 106 13.11 5.71 -2.24
CA ALA A 106 13.54 6.94 -2.87
C ALA A 106 12.47 8.03 -2.72
N ALA A 107 12.87 9.22 -2.27
CA ALA A 107 11.99 10.37 -2.09
C ALA A 107 10.70 10.05 -1.29
N GLY A 108 10.83 9.30 -0.19
CA GLY A 108 9.70 8.93 0.67
C GLY A 108 8.71 7.94 0.03
N ALA A 109 9.14 7.18 -0.98
CA ALA A 109 8.33 6.18 -1.65
C ALA A 109 9.09 4.88 -1.93
N LEU A 110 8.40 3.75 -1.76
CA LEU A 110 8.90 2.46 -2.25
C LEU A 110 8.85 2.48 -3.78
N THR A 111 10.00 2.28 -4.40
CA THR A 111 10.17 2.30 -5.85
C THR A 111 10.67 0.95 -6.33
N ARG A 112 10.06 0.46 -7.41
CA ARG A 112 10.44 -0.75 -8.12
C ARG A 112 11.04 -0.36 -9.47
N THR A 113 12.28 -0.77 -9.73
CA THR A 113 12.96 -0.49 -10.99
C THR A 113 13.17 -1.80 -11.74
N LEU A 114 12.74 -1.84 -13.00
CA LEU A 114 12.95 -2.98 -13.89
C LEU A 114 13.95 -2.55 -14.94
N MET A 115 15.06 -3.28 -15.00
CA MET A 115 16.03 -3.09 -16.06
C MET A 115 15.54 -3.75 -17.35
N PRO A 116 15.73 -3.10 -18.51
CA PRO A 116 15.47 -3.72 -19.80
C PRO A 116 16.42 -4.91 -19.99
N VAL A 117 15.92 -5.97 -20.63
CA VAL A 117 16.75 -7.12 -21.04
C VAL A 117 17.19 -6.97 -22.50
N VAL A 118 16.39 -6.27 -23.31
CA VAL A 118 16.70 -5.98 -24.72
C VAL A 118 17.48 -4.66 -24.79
N PRO A 119 18.64 -4.63 -25.48
CA PRO A 119 19.37 -3.40 -25.71
C PRO A 119 18.51 -2.32 -26.40
N GLY A 120 18.55 -1.09 -25.90
CA GLY A 120 17.80 0.04 -26.45
C GLY A 120 16.40 0.25 -25.86
N GLU A 121 15.89 -0.68 -25.03
CA GLU A 121 14.66 -0.43 -24.26
C GLU A 121 14.90 0.51 -23.07
N ALA A 122 13.86 1.26 -22.69
CA ALA A 122 13.92 2.18 -21.57
C ALA A 122 13.83 1.47 -20.21
N ILE A 123 14.55 2.00 -19.22
CA ILE A 123 14.40 1.61 -17.81
C ILE A 123 13.00 1.98 -17.33
N ARG A 124 12.30 1.02 -16.71
CA ARG A 124 10.98 1.25 -16.13
C ARG A 124 11.10 1.42 -14.63
N SER A 125 10.87 2.63 -14.14
CA SER A 125 10.80 2.94 -12.72
C SER A 125 9.34 3.17 -12.31
N GLN A 126 8.87 2.41 -11.33
CA GLN A 126 7.50 2.44 -10.85
C GLN A 126 7.48 2.81 -9.36
N ARG A 127 6.80 3.90 -9.03
CA ARG A 127 6.47 4.23 -7.63
C ARG A 127 5.34 3.32 -7.18
N LEU A 128 5.60 2.44 -6.22
CA LEU A 128 4.60 1.48 -5.71
C LEU A 128 3.77 2.05 -4.55
N LEU A 129 4.42 2.73 -3.61
CA LEU A 129 3.75 3.28 -2.43
C LEU A 129 4.47 4.53 -1.95
N GLY A 130 3.78 5.68 -1.95
CA GLY A 130 4.29 6.93 -1.35
C GLY A 130 4.04 7.00 0.16
N GLY A 131 4.64 7.99 0.83
CA GLY A 131 4.47 8.17 2.28
C GLY A 131 5.04 6.99 3.07
N VAL A 132 6.26 6.60 2.72
CA VAL A 132 7.06 5.58 3.39
C VAL A 132 8.28 6.28 3.97
N SER A 133 8.48 6.19 5.27
CA SER A 133 9.64 6.80 5.95
C SER A 133 10.83 5.85 6.05
N ALA A 134 10.58 4.53 6.07
CA ALA A 134 11.62 3.51 6.10
C ALA A 134 11.15 2.22 5.42
N VAL A 135 12.10 1.49 4.85
CA VAL A 135 11.97 0.09 4.42
C VAL A 135 13.07 -0.71 5.09
N ARG A 136 12.74 -1.92 5.57
CA ARG A 136 13.72 -2.90 6.04
C ARG A 136 13.49 -4.23 5.34
N TRP A 137 14.53 -4.74 4.69
CA TRP A 137 14.57 -6.09 4.14
C TRP A 137 15.36 -7.02 5.06
N ARG A 138 14.89 -8.24 5.24
CA ARG A 138 15.64 -9.32 5.91
C ARG A 138 15.51 -10.62 5.15
N TYR A 139 16.51 -11.47 5.29
CA TYR A 139 16.70 -12.69 4.50
C TYR A 139 16.80 -13.89 5.43
N ARG A 140 16.00 -14.93 5.20
CA ARG A 140 16.00 -16.14 6.02
C ARG A 140 17.06 -17.12 5.52
N ASP A 141 17.98 -17.48 6.41
CA ASP A 141 19.06 -18.44 6.14
C ASP A 141 18.86 -19.73 6.95
N GLY A 142 18.22 -20.76 6.39
CA GLY A 142 18.18 -22.12 6.92
C GLY A 142 17.93 -22.21 8.43
N ALA A 143 18.81 -22.83 9.20
CA ALA A 143 18.73 -22.81 10.66
C ALA A 143 19.37 -21.55 11.30
N ALA A 144 20.18 -20.79 10.55
CA ALA A 144 20.98 -19.67 11.04
C ALA A 144 20.14 -18.40 11.39
N GLY A 145 18.90 -18.32 10.96
CA GLY A 145 17.97 -17.24 11.34
C GLY A 145 17.75 -16.18 10.26
N TRP A 146 17.44 -14.96 10.69
CA TRP A 146 17.24 -13.81 9.80
C TRP A 146 18.51 -12.97 9.72
N ARG A 147 18.89 -12.55 8.50
CA ARG A 147 20.03 -11.68 8.20
C ARG A 147 19.55 -10.36 7.59
N ASP A 148 20.31 -9.28 7.78
CA ASP A 148 20.04 -7.96 7.18
C ASP A 148 20.74 -7.75 5.83
N SER A 149 21.52 -8.74 5.36
CA SER A 149 22.15 -8.73 4.05
C SER A 149 22.13 -10.12 3.43
N TRP A 150 22.14 -10.15 2.09
CA TRP A 150 22.22 -11.37 1.30
C TRP A 150 22.98 -11.09 -0.01
N PRO A 151 23.76 -12.04 -0.54
CA PRO A 151 24.06 -13.35 0.05
C PRO A 151 25.01 -13.25 1.26
N PRO A 152 25.20 -14.37 1.99
CA PRO A 152 26.28 -14.50 2.96
C PRO A 152 27.66 -14.25 2.31
N ALA A 153 28.66 -13.88 3.12
CA ALA A 153 30.00 -13.52 2.62
C ALA A 153 30.81 -14.74 2.13
N GLU A 154 30.33 -15.94 2.41
CA GLU A 154 30.90 -17.22 2.02
C GLU A 154 30.89 -17.38 0.48
N PRO A 155 32.07 -17.56 -0.18
CA PRO A 155 32.16 -17.56 -1.64
C PRO A 155 31.26 -18.59 -2.34
N ASP A 156 31.11 -19.77 -1.75
CA ASP A 156 30.32 -20.87 -2.32
C ASP A 156 28.80 -20.62 -2.27
N ARG A 157 28.35 -19.61 -1.51
CA ARG A 157 26.93 -19.28 -1.30
C ARG A 157 26.49 -18.02 -2.05
N GLN A 158 27.35 -17.48 -2.92
CA GLN A 158 27.06 -16.23 -3.66
C GLN A 158 25.85 -16.36 -4.62
N THR A 159 25.49 -17.58 -5.00
CA THR A 159 24.32 -17.88 -5.84
C THR A 159 23.11 -18.41 -5.07
N ASP A 160 23.24 -18.61 -3.75
CA ASP A 160 22.16 -19.17 -2.95
C ASP A 160 20.99 -18.20 -2.84
N TRP A 161 19.80 -18.77 -2.71
CA TRP A 161 18.59 -18.02 -2.39
C TRP A 161 18.32 -18.13 -0.89
N PRO A 162 17.81 -17.06 -0.25
CA PRO A 162 17.27 -17.18 1.09
C PRO A 162 15.97 -17.99 1.04
N ASP A 163 15.63 -18.69 2.12
CA ASP A 163 14.39 -19.48 2.19
C ASP A 163 13.15 -18.57 2.14
N ALA A 164 13.27 -17.37 2.67
CA ALA A 164 12.22 -16.36 2.72
C ALA A 164 12.80 -14.94 2.80
N ILE A 165 12.04 -13.96 2.32
CA ILE A 165 12.34 -12.54 2.44
C ILE A 165 11.23 -11.86 3.25
N ASP A 166 11.65 -11.06 4.23
CA ASP A 166 10.80 -10.18 5.02
C ASP A 166 10.99 -8.75 4.53
N VAL A 167 9.90 -8.09 4.17
CA VAL A 167 9.86 -6.64 3.95
C VAL A 167 8.99 -5.99 5.00
N THR A 168 9.55 -5.00 5.69
CA THR A 168 8.85 -4.16 6.66
C THR A 168 8.88 -2.71 6.19
N LEU A 169 7.70 -2.11 5.98
CA LEU A 169 7.53 -0.70 5.66
C LEU A 169 7.09 0.09 6.90
N THR A 170 7.67 1.26 7.10
CA THR A 170 7.18 2.25 8.06
C THR A 170 6.44 3.36 7.31
N LEU A 171 5.16 3.55 7.61
CA LEU A 171 4.28 4.50 6.91
C LEU A 171 4.33 5.87 7.59
N THR A 172 4.50 6.91 6.78
CA THR A 172 4.46 8.31 7.25
C THR A 172 3.02 8.71 7.58
N PRO A 173 2.75 9.31 8.76
CA PRO A 173 1.43 9.87 9.08
C PRO A 173 1.04 11.00 8.13
N GLY A 174 -0.25 11.15 7.85
CA GLY A 174 -0.79 12.30 7.12
C GLY A 174 -2.30 12.44 7.29
N LYS A 175 -2.88 13.54 6.80
CA LYS A 175 -4.35 13.69 6.75
C LYS A 175 -4.96 12.50 5.99
N GLY A 176 -5.83 11.73 6.65
CA GLY A 176 -6.43 10.52 6.08
C GLY A 176 -5.49 9.31 5.94
N ARG A 177 -4.20 9.43 6.28
CA ARG A 177 -3.20 8.35 6.19
C ARG A 177 -2.71 7.93 7.58
N PRO A 178 -3.16 6.78 8.10
CA PRO A 178 -2.71 6.30 9.39
C PRO A 178 -1.21 5.97 9.35
N ALA A 179 -0.51 6.29 10.44
CA ALA A 179 0.84 5.78 10.69
C ALA A 179 0.78 4.29 11.02
N GLY A 180 1.91 3.61 10.86
CA GLY A 180 2.04 2.22 11.25
C GLY A 180 3.17 1.51 10.53
N THR A 181 3.33 0.23 10.86
CA THR A 181 4.25 -0.66 10.18
C THR A 181 3.48 -1.73 9.44
N VAL A 182 3.96 -2.09 8.24
CA VAL A 182 3.40 -3.18 7.45
C VAL A 182 4.51 -4.17 7.17
N ARG A 183 4.30 -5.41 7.55
CA ARG A 183 5.27 -6.49 7.38
C ARG A 183 4.71 -7.57 6.47
N ARG A 184 5.51 -8.02 5.51
CA ARG A 184 5.20 -9.14 4.62
C ARG A 184 6.40 -10.08 4.60
N ILE A 185 6.15 -11.37 4.80
CA ILE A 185 7.13 -12.43 4.63
C ILE A 185 6.70 -13.25 3.41
N VAL A 186 7.64 -13.51 2.50
CA VAL A 186 7.43 -14.30 1.30
C VAL A 186 8.44 -15.43 1.30
N ALA A 187 7.98 -16.68 1.26
CA ALA A 187 8.83 -17.83 1.04
C ALA A 187 9.26 -17.87 -0.43
N LEU A 188 10.53 -18.15 -0.71
CA LEU A 188 11.02 -18.21 -2.08
C LEU A 188 10.80 -19.61 -2.66
N PRO A 189 10.57 -19.71 -3.98
CA PRO A 189 10.51 -20.99 -4.64
C PRO A 189 11.86 -21.72 -4.55
N VAL A 190 11.82 -23.05 -4.49
CA VAL A 190 13.05 -23.85 -4.49
C VAL A 190 13.75 -23.69 -5.85
N PRO A 191 15.02 -23.27 -5.90
CA PRO A 191 15.73 -23.12 -7.16
C PRO A 191 15.83 -24.47 -7.87
N ILE A 192 15.56 -24.50 -9.19
CA ILE A 192 15.82 -25.69 -10.00
C ILE A 192 17.33 -25.77 -10.23
N VAL A 193 18.02 -26.61 -9.46
CA VAL A 193 19.45 -26.88 -9.63
C VAL A 193 19.64 -27.64 -10.95
N LYS A 194 20.22 -27.00 -11.96
CA LYS A 194 20.66 -27.71 -13.17
C LYS A 194 21.86 -28.60 -12.81
N PRO A 195 21.85 -29.91 -13.10
CA PRO A 195 22.98 -30.78 -12.79
C PRO A 195 24.24 -30.28 -13.51
N LYS A 196 25.35 -30.21 -12.76
CA LYS A 196 26.68 -29.90 -13.32
C LYS A 196 26.99 -30.96 -14.39
N PRO A 197 27.34 -30.59 -15.64
CA PRO A 197 27.68 -31.57 -16.65
C PRO A 197 28.86 -32.41 -16.13
N ALA A 198 28.73 -33.73 -16.19
CA ALA A 198 29.80 -34.65 -15.82
C ALA A 198 31.03 -34.29 -16.66
N GLY A 199 32.16 -34.05 -15.99
CA GLY A 199 33.42 -33.76 -16.69
C GLY A 199 33.70 -34.88 -17.68
N VAL A 200 33.93 -34.51 -18.94
CA VAL A 200 34.32 -35.46 -19.98
C VAL A 200 35.59 -36.17 -19.50
N PRO A 201 35.60 -37.51 -19.37
CA PRO A 201 36.81 -38.24 -19.00
C PRO A 201 37.90 -37.92 -20.03
N GLY A 202 39.08 -37.54 -19.51
CA GLY A 202 40.20 -37.10 -20.33
C GLY A 202 40.52 -38.07 -21.46
N SER A 203 40.73 -37.52 -22.65
CA SER A 203 41.24 -38.22 -23.82
C SER A 203 42.52 -38.99 -23.46
N VAL A 204 42.50 -40.30 -23.69
CA VAL A 204 43.68 -41.17 -23.61
C VAL A 204 44.69 -40.69 -24.66
N PRO A 205 45.95 -40.41 -24.31
CA PRO A 205 46.98 -40.07 -25.29
C PRO A 205 47.31 -41.31 -26.15
N ALA A 206 47.42 -41.08 -27.46
CA ALA A 206 47.86 -42.06 -28.46
C ALA A 206 49.38 -42.27 -28.43
#